data_AF-A0A0F0G9Y6-F1
#
_entry.id   AF-A0A0F0G9Y6-F1
#
_cell.length_a   1.000
_cell.length_b   1.000
_cell.length_c   1.000
_cell.angle_alpha   90.00
_cell.angle_beta   90.00
_cell.angle_gamma   90.00
#
_symmetry.space_group_name_H-M   'P 1'
#
loop_
_entity.id
_entity.type
_entity.pdbx_description
1 polymer ?
#
loop_
_entity_poly.entity_id
_entity_poly.type
_entity_poly.pdbx_seq_one_letter_code
_entity_poly.pdbx_strand_id
1 'polypeptide(L)' 'QDCVTEAAALFAPTLRAGRPEAQTVTTALAQASVRGVAVDWQAVFAGQGARRVDLPTYAFQRQHYWPERVSVTAGDVTA' A
#
# COMPACT_ATOMS: atom_id res chain seq x y z
N GLN A 1 -17.22 -22.36 -10.14
CA GLN A 1 -15.90 -22.15 -9.50
C GLN A 1 -15.95 -22.97 -8.24
N ASP A 2 -15.64 -24.26 -8.38
CA ASP A 2 -15.60 -25.24 -7.30
C ASP A 2 -14.27 -25.99 -7.53
N CYS A 3 -13.23 -25.95 -6.70
CA CYS A 3 -13.00 -25.27 -5.43
C CYS A 3 -11.49 -25.02 -5.29
N VAL A 4 -11.08 -23.80 -4.96
CA VAL A 4 -9.79 -23.58 -4.25
C VAL A 4 -10.16 -23.58 -2.76
N THR A 5 -9.59 -24.50 -2.00
CA THR A 5 -9.88 -24.68 -0.56
C THR A 5 -9.10 -23.72 0.34
N GLU A 6 -8.16 -22.97 -0.23
CA GLU A 6 -7.39 -21.97 0.51
C GLU A 6 -8.16 -20.66 0.62
N ALA A 7 -8.48 -20.26 1.85
CA ALA A 7 -9.28 -19.07 2.15
C ALA A 7 -8.63 -17.73 1.73
N ALA A 8 -7.34 -17.73 1.39
CA ALA A 8 -6.58 -16.53 1.02
C ALA A 8 -6.47 -16.28 -0.49
N ALA A 9 -7.01 -17.16 -1.33
CA ALA A 9 -6.92 -17.02 -2.78
C ALA A 9 -7.72 -15.80 -3.31
N LEU A 10 -7.07 -14.96 -4.12
CA LEU A 10 -7.70 -13.83 -4.80
C LEU A 10 -8.11 -14.25 -6.22
N PHE A 11 -9.38 -13.99 -6.56
CA PHE A 11 -9.87 -14.11 -7.94
C PHE A 11 -10.08 -12.72 -8.54
N ALA A 12 -9.24 -12.35 -9.51
CA ALA A 12 -9.26 -11.06 -10.19
C ALA A 12 -9.61 -11.24 -11.68
N PRO A 13 -10.87 -10.97 -12.10
CA PRO A 13 -11.26 -11.11 -13.51
C PRO A 13 -10.62 -10.01 -14.35
N THR A 14 -9.98 -10.38 -15.46
CA THR A 14 -9.41 -9.41 -16.42
C THR A 14 -10.45 -8.87 -17.41
N LEU A 15 -11.55 -9.61 -17.63
CA LEU A 15 -12.68 -9.23 -18.47
C LEU A 15 -14.01 -9.66 -17.82
N ARG A 16 -15.07 -8.88 -18.04
CA ARG A 16 -16.41 -9.19 -17.54
C ARG A 16 -17.49 -8.52 -18.38
N ALA A 17 -18.51 -9.30 -18.77
CA ALA A 17 -19.65 -8.77 -19.50
C ALA A 17 -20.34 -7.62 -18.74
N GLY A 18 -20.72 -6.57 -19.46
CA GLY A 18 -21.37 -5.39 -18.89
C GLY A 18 -20.44 -4.45 -18.11
N ARG A 19 -19.12 -4.59 -18.24
CA ARG A 19 -18.13 -3.67 -17.65
C ARG A 19 -17.13 -3.19 -18.70
N PRO A 20 -16.66 -1.92 -18.63
CA PRO A 20 -15.59 -1.45 -19.50
C PRO A 20 -14.32 -2.30 -19.32
N GLU A 21 -13.70 -2.68 -20.44
CA GLU A 21 -12.52 -3.54 -20.46
C GLU A 21 -11.35 -2.90 -19.72
N ALA A 22 -11.05 -1.63 -20.01
CA ALA A 22 -9.98 -0.86 -19.39
C ALA A 22 -10.11 -0.80 -17.85
N GLN A 23 -11.34 -0.58 -17.34
CA GLN A 23 -11.59 -0.55 -15.91
C GLN A 23 -11.43 -1.94 -15.29
N THR A 24 -11.87 -2.99 -15.99
CA THR A 24 -11.82 -4.36 -15.48
C THR A 24 -10.38 -4.85 -15.35
N VAL A 25 -9.56 -4.65 -16.39
CA VAL A 25 -8.16 -5.06 -16.37
C VAL A 25 -7.32 -4.25 -15.38
N THR A 26 -7.51 -2.92 -15.28
CA THR A 26 -6.77 -2.09 -14.32
C THR A 26 -7.14 -2.42 -12.88
N THR A 27 -8.40 -2.76 -12.61
CA THR A 27 -8.83 -3.25 -11.29
C THR A 27 -8.16 -4.58 -10.94
N ALA A 28 -8.05 -5.52 -11.89
CA ALA A 28 -7.37 -6.79 -11.65
C ALA A 28 -5.87 -6.59 -11.34
N LEU A 29 -5.18 -5.71 -12.08
CA LEU A 29 -3.78 -5.35 -11.81
C LEU A 29 -3.60 -4.70 -10.43
N ALA A 30 -4.52 -3.81 -10.04
CA ALA A 30 -4.51 -3.20 -8.72
C ALA A 30 -4.67 -4.24 -7.61
N GLN A 31 -5.61 -5.18 -7.76
CA GLN A 31 -5.82 -6.26 -6.78
C GLN A 31 -4.58 -7.16 -6.65
N ALA A 32 -3.94 -7.53 -7.76
CA ALA A 32 -2.70 -8.31 -7.75
C ALA A 32 -1.57 -7.56 -7.02
N SER A 33 -1.40 -6.27 -7.32
CA SER A 33 -0.35 -5.44 -6.74
C SER A 33 -0.52 -5.27 -5.22
N VAL A 34 -1.74 -5.05 -4.74
CA VAL A 34 -2.06 -4.95 -3.30
C VAL A 34 -1.80 -6.27 -2.58
N ARG A 35 -1.91 -7.40 -3.26
CA ARG A 35 -1.57 -8.73 -2.74
C ARG A 35 -0.07 -9.06 -2.84
N GLY A 36 0.77 -8.12 -3.28
CA GLY A 36 2.21 -8.29 -3.34
C GLY A 36 2.71 -8.99 -4.60
N VAL A 37 1.87 -9.19 -5.61
CA VAL A 37 2.32 -9.69 -6.92
C VAL A 37 3.16 -8.60 -7.59
N ALA A 38 4.36 -8.98 -8.05
CA ALA A 38 5.22 -8.08 -8.81
C ALA A 38 4.62 -7.80 -10.19
N VAL A 39 3.97 -6.64 -10.32
CA VAL A 39 3.47 -6.14 -11.61
C VAL A 39 4.55 -5.29 -12.27
N ASP A 40 4.89 -5.61 -13.52
CA ASP A 40 5.77 -4.77 -14.33
C ASP A 40 5.01 -3.54 -14.83
N TRP A 41 5.07 -2.46 -14.05
CA TRP A 41 4.47 -1.18 -14.41
C TRP A 41 5.13 -0.51 -15.63
N GLN A 42 6.38 -0.83 -15.95
CA GLN A 42 7.02 -0.30 -17.15
C GLN A 42 6.36 -0.88 -18.40
N ALA A 43 6.13 -2.20 -18.42
CA ALA A 43 5.40 -2.86 -19.50
C ALA A 43 3.96 -2.34 -19.64
N VAL A 44 3.26 -2.11 -18.53
CA VAL A 44 1.89 -1.56 -18.53
C VAL A 44 1.82 -0.18 -19.19
N PHE A 45 2.82 0.66 -18.98
CA PHE A 45 2.86 2.03 -19.52
C PHE A 45 3.67 2.18 -20.82
N ALA A 46 4.25 1.10 -21.34
CA ALA A 46 5.07 1.13 -22.54
C ALA A 46 4.30 1.68 -23.76
N GLY A 47 4.87 2.67 -24.44
CA GLY A 47 4.25 3.29 -25.62
C GLY A 47 3.04 4.19 -25.34
N GLN A 48 2.66 4.39 -24.07
CA GLN A 48 1.48 5.20 -23.68
C GLN A 48 1.82 6.68 -23.36
N GLY A 49 3.08 7.10 -23.54
CA GLY A 49 3.51 8.47 -23.22
C GLY A 49 3.43 8.82 -21.73
N ALA A 50 3.39 7.82 -20.84
CA ALA A 50 3.35 8.05 -19.40
C ALA A 50 4.64 8.73 -18.93
N ARG A 51 4.50 9.69 -18.00
CA ARG A 51 5.60 10.41 -17.38
C ARG A 51 5.53 10.32 -15.87
N ARG A 52 6.68 10.38 -15.21
CA ARG A 52 6.73 10.56 -13.75
C ARG A 52 6.16 11.94 -13.40
N VAL A 53 5.38 11.99 -12.34
CA VAL A 53 4.80 13.21 -11.78
C VAL A 53 5.15 13.29 -10.31
N ASP A 54 5.27 14.51 -9.79
CA ASP A 54 5.47 14.71 -8.37
C ASP A 54 4.21 14.30 -7.61
N LEU A 55 4.40 13.49 -6.57
CA LEU A 55 3.34 13.04 -5.68
C LEU A 55 3.55 13.67 -4.30
N PRO A 56 2.47 13.87 -3.52
CA PRO A 56 2.60 14.23 -2.11
C PRO A 56 3.57 13.28 -1.41
N THR A 57 4.43 13.85 -0.57
CA THR A 57 5.34 13.05 0.25
C THR A 57 4.53 12.21 1.24
N TYR A 58 5.14 11.13 1.72
CA TYR A 58 4.52 10.22 2.65
C TYR A 58 3.91 10.97 3.85
N ALA A 59 2.64 10.72 4.12
CA ALA A 59 1.94 11.31 5.25
C ALA A 59 2.35 10.60 6.55
N PHE A 60 3.51 10.99 7.10
CA PHE A 60 4.01 10.43 8.36
C PHE A 60 2.95 10.55 9.47
N GLN A 61 2.67 9.43 10.13
CA GLN A 61 1.89 9.42 11.36
C GLN A 61 2.77 9.90 12.51
N ARG A 62 2.78 11.23 12.71
CA ARG A 62 3.67 11.90 13.66
C ARG A 62 3.22 11.63 15.10
N GLN A 63 4.16 11.22 15.94
CA GLN A 63 4.00 11.19 17.39
C GLN A 63 5.19 11.91 18.03
N HIS A 64 4.95 12.52 19.20
CA HIS A 64 5.97 13.23 19.94
C HIS A 64 6.74 12.23 20.81
N TYR A 65 7.98 11.92 20.42
CA TYR A 65 8.84 11.00 21.16
C TYR A 65 9.92 11.79 21.90
N TRP A 66 9.53 12.51 22.95
CA TRP A 66 10.46 13.22 23.84
C TRP A 66 10.39 12.63 25.25
N PRO A 67 11.51 12.54 25.98
CA PRO A 67 11.49 12.07 27.35
C PRO A 67 10.61 12.97 28.23
N GLU A 68 9.61 12.38 28.88
CA GLU A 68 8.87 13.07 29.93
C GLU A 68 9.78 13.22 31.15
N ARG A 69 9.80 14.43 31.73
CA ARG A 69 10.50 14.67 32.99
C ARG A 69 9.74 13.93 34.09
N VAL A 70 10.17 12.72 34.40
CA VAL A 70 9.82 12.09 35.67
C VAL A 70 10.48 12.94 36.76
N SER A 71 9.67 13.62 37.57
CA SER A 71 10.17 14.33 38.75
C SER A 71 10.70 13.30 39.73
N VAL A 72 12.00 13.03 39.67
CA VAL A 72 12.68 12.32 40.74
C VAL A 72 12.89 13.35 41.85
N THR A 73 12.27 13.12 43.00
CA THR A 73 12.59 13.88 44.21
C THR A 73 14.05 13.57 44.55
N ALA A 74 14.96 14.46 44.16
CA ALA A 74 16.35 14.37 44.54
C ALA A 74 16.44 14.71 46.04
N GLY A 75 16.73 13.71 46.87
CA GLY A 75 17.12 13.93 48.26
C GLY A 75 18.48 14.62 48.30
N ASP A 76 18.58 15.67 49.12
CA ASP A 76 19.79 16.47 49.28
C ASP A 76 20.93 15.60 49.84
N VAL A 77 22.13 15.70 49.24
CA VAL A 77 23.33 14.99 49.72
C VAL A 77 24.16 15.99 50.49
N THR A 78 23.90 16.11 51.78
CA THR A 78 24.78 16.84 52.70
C THR A 78 26.02 16.01 52.99
N ALA A 79 27.19 16.59 52.69
CA ALA A 79 28.52 16.04 52.91
C ALA A 79 28.98 16.12 54.39
#